data_AF-A0AAV1CXL6-F1
#
_entry.id   AF-A0AAV1CXL6-F1
#
_cell.length_a   1.000
_cell.length_b   1.000
_cell.length_c   1.000
_cell.angle_alpha   90.00
_cell.angle_beta   90.00
_cell.angle_gamma   90.00
#
_symmetry.space_group_name_H-M   'P 1'
#
loop_
_entity.id
_entity.type
_entity.pdbx_description
1 polymer ?
#
loop_
_entity_poly.entity_id
_entity_poly.type
_entity_poly.pdbx_seq_one_letter_code
_entity_poly.pdbx_strand_id
1 'polypeptide(L)'
;MDSGDEHRPSKKIKFLKKEEEHSPITKTGKIRDPTELDLKPDHKNRALWVVPDGRIFLETISPFYKEAKDFLIEVAELVCRQDSMHEYNLTPDSLYAAVSTGLDTETIISVLSKLSKTKIPKQIIDFIHESTANYGKVKLVLKKNRYFVESRFPEVLQKLLDNETIRRARISSDCKSPGEIEGSESELSAVTEEKEIQAFEIDPFGVESVKQECLPNALNYPMLEEYDFRSDSINPDLDIELKPQVQVRRYQEKCLRKMFGNNGRARSGVIVLPYGAGKSLVAVAAASRIKKSCLCLATEAASVDRWVDLIDSSRGLQFATIKSYVAHLQPKKLFQVTELL
;
A
#
# COMPACT_ATOMS: atom_id res chain seq x y z
N MET A 1 10.08 -72.39 24.58
CA MET A 1 10.46 -70.98 24.78
C MET A 1 11.48 -70.69 23.69
N ASP A 2 11.01 -70.50 22.45
CA ASP A 2 10.72 -69.18 21.83
C ASP A 2 12.04 -68.65 21.22
N SER A 3 12.25 -68.35 19.94
CA SER A 3 11.46 -68.03 18.75
C SER A 3 12.49 -67.97 17.59
N GLY A 4 12.28 -68.54 16.39
CA GLY A 4 11.66 -67.82 15.26
C GLY A 4 12.65 -66.90 14.55
N ASP A 5 13.46 -67.44 13.62
CA ASP A 5 14.40 -66.70 12.78
C ASP A 5 13.65 -66.13 11.55
N GLU A 6 13.19 -64.88 11.64
CA GLU A 6 12.52 -64.17 10.54
C GLU A 6 13.47 -63.19 9.84
N HIS A 7 13.64 -63.45 8.54
CA HIS A 7 14.18 -62.54 7.53
C HIS A 7 13.65 -61.11 7.67
N ARG A 8 14.51 -60.18 8.09
CA ARG A 8 14.23 -58.73 8.06
C ARG A 8 14.71 -58.15 6.73
N PRO A 9 13.82 -57.69 5.82
CA PRO A 9 14.28 -57.05 4.60
C PRO A 9 14.73 -55.63 4.91
N SER A 10 15.97 -55.32 4.52
CA SER A 10 16.52 -53.97 4.50
C SER A 10 15.68 -53.10 3.55
N LYS A 11 14.76 -52.30 4.09
CA LYS A 11 14.01 -51.29 3.32
C LYS A 11 14.99 -50.23 2.81
N LYS A 12 15.50 -50.41 1.59
CA LYS A 12 15.99 -49.29 0.77
C LYS A 12 14.81 -48.35 0.56
N ILE A 13 14.81 -47.21 1.23
CA ILE A 13 13.89 -46.12 0.94
C ILE A 13 14.28 -45.59 -0.44
N LYS A 14 13.56 -46.06 -1.47
CA LYS A 14 13.55 -45.38 -2.77
C LYS A 14 12.88 -44.03 -2.53
N PHE A 15 13.67 -42.96 -2.55
CA PHE A 15 13.13 -41.62 -2.78
C PHE A 15 12.47 -41.62 -4.15
N LEU A 16 11.14 -41.75 -4.19
CA LEU A 16 10.38 -41.29 -5.34
C LEU A 16 10.60 -39.78 -5.39
N LYS A 17 11.49 -39.33 -6.28
CA LYS A 17 11.40 -37.97 -6.82
C LYS A 17 10.05 -37.89 -7.53
N LYS A 18 9.07 -37.31 -6.86
CA LYS A 18 7.90 -36.75 -7.54
C LYS A 18 8.41 -35.43 -8.14
N GLU A 19 8.98 -35.52 -9.33
CA GLU A 19 9.11 -34.36 -10.21
C GLU A 19 7.68 -33.98 -10.60
N GLU A 20 7.06 -33.12 -9.79
CA GLU A 20 5.91 -32.37 -10.26
C GLU A 20 6.45 -31.34 -11.25
N GLU A 21 6.50 -31.75 -12.52
CA GLU A 21 6.52 -30.83 -13.65
C GLU A 21 5.28 -29.92 -13.53
N HIS A 22 5.44 -28.76 -12.88
CA HIS A 22 4.51 -27.66 -13.05
C HIS A 22 4.67 -27.13 -14.47
N SER A 23 3.93 -27.76 -15.38
CA SER A 23 3.63 -27.27 -16.71
C SER A 23 3.11 -25.82 -16.63
N PRO A 24 3.65 -24.88 -17.42
CA PRO A 24 3.07 -23.56 -17.54
C PRO A 24 1.90 -23.67 -18.53
N ILE A 25 0.70 -23.86 -18.01
CA ILE A 25 -0.53 -23.67 -18.79
C ILE A 25 -1.27 -22.47 -18.20
N THR A 26 -0.86 -21.27 -18.61
CA THR A 26 -1.80 -20.14 -18.72
C THR A 26 -2.42 -20.17 -20.11
N LYS A 27 -3.75 -20.17 -20.11
CA LYS A 27 -4.62 -20.16 -21.29
C LYS A 27 -4.46 -18.84 -22.05
N THR A 28 -3.46 -18.76 -22.91
CA THR A 28 -3.37 -17.95 -24.13
C THR A 28 -1.99 -18.26 -24.73
N GLY A 29 -1.92 -19.32 -25.52
CA GLY A 29 -0.71 -19.76 -26.18
C GLY A 29 -0.27 -18.77 -27.26
N LYS A 30 0.56 -17.80 -26.88
CA LYS A 30 1.55 -17.18 -27.77
C LYS A 30 2.82 -16.91 -26.96
N ILE A 31 3.76 -17.85 -27.01
CA ILE A 31 5.17 -17.49 -26.89
C ILE A 31 5.43 -16.59 -28.11
N ARG A 32 5.39 -15.27 -27.93
CA ARG A 32 5.75 -14.35 -29.01
C ARG A 32 7.26 -14.40 -29.18
N ASP A 33 7.70 -14.57 -30.42
CA ASP A 33 9.11 -14.62 -30.75
C ASP A 33 9.81 -13.35 -30.23
N PRO A 34 10.91 -13.45 -29.45
CA PRO A 34 11.65 -12.30 -28.94
C PRO A 34 12.32 -11.46 -30.05
N THR A 35 12.24 -11.91 -31.31
CA THR A 35 12.73 -11.26 -32.52
C THR A 35 11.94 -10.00 -32.91
N GLU A 36 10.74 -9.79 -32.36
CA GLU A 36 9.91 -8.59 -32.63
C GLU A 36 10.35 -7.34 -31.86
N LEU A 37 11.39 -7.44 -31.01
CA LEU A 37 11.85 -6.33 -30.19
C LEU A 37 12.95 -5.53 -30.89
N ASP A 38 12.56 -4.39 -31.47
CA ASP A 38 13.49 -3.40 -32.02
C ASP A 38 14.48 -2.91 -30.93
N LEU A 39 15.76 -3.27 -31.09
CA LEU A 39 16.85 -2.78 -30.28
C LEU A 39 17.17 -1.33 -30.63
N LYS A 40 17.33 -0.49 -29.60
CA LYS A 40 17.82 0.88 -29.76
C LYS A 40 19.34 0.86 -29.99
N PRO A 41 19.89 1.84 -30.75
CA PRO A 41 21.33 1.92 -30.99
C PRO A 41 22.15 2.05 -29.68
N ASP A 42 21.59 2.70 -28.66
CA ASP A 42 22.23 2.91 -27.34
C ASP A 42 22.00 1.76 -26.34
N HIS A 43 21.71 0.55 -26.80
CA HIS A 43 21.32 -0.57 -25.93
C HIS A 43 22.37 -0.93 -24.85
N LYS A 44 23.65 -0.60 -25.05
CA LYS A 44 24.73 -0.89 -24.08
C LYS A 44 24.62 -0.05 -22.80
N ASN A 45 24.07 1.16 -22.89
CA ASN A 45 23.99 2.12 -21.78
C ASN A 45 22.65 2.04 -21.04
N ARG A 46 21.91 0.96 -21.21
CA ARG A 46 20.55 0.80 -20.69
C ARG A 46 20.45 -0.50 -19.91
N ALA A 47 19.56 -0.55 -18.93
CA ALA A 47 19.52 -1.66 -17.96
C ALA A 47 18.27 -2.53 -18.07
N LEU A 48 17.24 -2.09 -18.81
CA LEU A 48 15.92 -2.71 -18.81
C LEU A 48 15.56 -3.37 -20.13
N TRP A 49 14.89 -4.51 -20.04
CA TRP A 49 14.16 -5.15 -21.11
C TRP A 49 12.68 -5.15 -20.78
N VAL A 50 11.84 -4.65 -21.68
CA VAL A 50 10.39 -4.62 -21.50
C VAL A 50 9.76 -5.55 -22.52
N VAL A 51 9.03 -6.55 -22.03
CA VAL A 51 8.31 -7.53 -22.85
C VAL A 51 6.85 -7.11 -22.99
N PRO A 52 6.19 -7.35 -24.15
CA PRO A 52 4.78 -7.01 -24.34
C PRO A 52 3.81 -7.60 -23.30
N ASP A 53 4.21 -8.69 -22.62
CA ASP A 53 3.41 -9.37 -21.60
C ASP A 53 3.37 -8.61 -20.25
N GLY A 54 4.07 -7.47 -20.11
CA GLY A 54 4.14 -6.71 -18.84
C GLY A 54 5.34 -7.06 -17.95
N ARG A 55 6.12 -8.08 -18.34
CA ARG A 55 7.37 -8.45 -17.65
C ARG A 55 8.50 -7.51 -18.00
N ILE A 56 9.27 -7.13 -16.98
CA ILE A 56 10.46 -6.29 -17.09
C ILE A 56 11.65 -7.04 -16.51
N PHE A 57 12.73 -7.13 -17.29
CA PHE A 57 14.00 -7.67 -16.82
C PHE A 57 15.00 -6.55 -16.58
N LEU A 58 15.60 -6.53 -15.39
CA LEU A 58 16.63 -5.58 -14.97
C LEU A 58 17.99 -6.28 -14.87
N GLU A 59 18.99 -5.77 -15.57
CA GLU A 59 20.37 -6.26 -15.50
C GLU A 59 21.14 -5.67 -14.30
N THR A 60 21.78 -6.52 -13.50
CA THR A 60 22.52 -6.11 -12.29
C THR A 60 23.89 -5.49 -12.60
N ILE A 61 24.46 -5.80 -13.77
CA ILE A 61 25.81 -5.40 -14.18
C ILE A 61 25.85 -3.97 -14.74
N SER A 62 24.69 -3.42 -15.13
CA SER A 62 24.61 -2.07 -15.72
C SER A 62 24.97 -0.97 -14.70
N PRO A 63 25.71 0.08 -15.09
CA PRO A 63 26.01 1.21 -14.20
C PRO A 63 24.74 1.94 -13.71
N PHE A 64 23.65 1.89 -14.48
CA PHE A 64 22.36 2.49 -14.15
C PHE A 64 21.46 1.58 -13.30
N TYR A 65 21.97 0.45 -12.80
CA TYR A 65 21.19 -0.51 -12.01
C TYR A 65 20.52 0.13 -10.79
N LYS A 66 21.21 1.01 -10.05
CA LYS A 66 20.66 1.62 -8.83
C LYS A 66 19.42 2.47 -9.12
N GLU A 67 19.52 3.34 -10.13
CA GLU A 67 18.42 4.21 -10.56
C GLU A 67 17.25 3.38 -11.09
N ALA A 68 17.53 2.40 -11.96
CA ALA A 68 16.51 1.53 -12.53
C ALA A 68 15.81 0.67 -11.46
N LYS A 69 16.56 0.18 -10.46
CA LYS A 69 16.02 -0.56 -9.32
C LYS A 69 15.11 0.30 -8.46
N ASP A 70 15.54 1.52 -8.11
CA ASP A 70 14.73 2.40 -7.28
C ASP A 70 13.43 2.80 -7.97
N PHE A 71 13.49 3.05 -9.28
CA PHE A 71 12.30 3.29 -10.12
C PHE A 71 11.39 2.06 -10.19
N LEU A 72 11.93 0.86 -10.46
CA LEU A 72 11.12 -0.36 -10.54
C LEU A 72 10.46 -0.74 -9.21
N ILE A 73 11.08 -0.44 -8.07
CA ILE A 73 10.47 -0.61 -6.73
C ILE A 73 9.22 0.27 -6.55
N GLU A 74 9.07 1.33 -7.34
CA GLU A 74 7.92 2.23 -7.27
C GLU A 74 6.83 1.85 -8.26
N VAL A 75 7.18 1.32 -9.42
CA VAL A 75 6.25 1.12 -10.54
C VAL A 75 5.84 -0.34 -10.74
N ALA A 76 6.65 -1.30 -10.32
CA ALA A 76 6.47 -2.72 -10.64
C ALA A 76 6.61 -3.62 -9.40
N GLU A 77 5.94 -4.77 -9.45
CA GLU A 77 6.10 -5.83 -8.47
C GLU A 77 7.31 -6.69 -8.81
N LEU A 78 8.03 -7.14 -7.78
CA LEU A 78 9.17 -8.01 -7.96
C LEU A 78 8.72 -9.47 -7.97
N VAL A 79 9.07 -10.21 -9.02
CA VAL A 79 8.81 -11.65 -9.13
C VAL A 79 10.02 -12.45 -8.65
N CYS A 80 11.20 -12.16 -9.20
CA CYS A 80 12.41 -12.94 -8.94
C CYS A 80 13.65 -12.04 -8.86
N ARG A 81 14.59 -12.41 -7.97
CA ARG A 81 15.92 -11.79 -7.88
C ARG A 81 16.98 -12.87 -8.12
N GLN A 82 17.55 -12.91 -9.32
CA GLN A 82 18.74 -13.72 -9.62
C GLN A 82 19.98 -12.84 -9.65
N ASP A 83 21.17 -13.45 -9.62
CA ASP A 83 22.44 -12.70 -9.49
C ASP A 83 22.73 -11.80 -10.70
N SER A 84 22.37 -12.22 -11.91
CA SER A 84 22.62 -11.48 -13.16
C SER A 84 21.42 -10.64 -13.62
N MET A 85 20.20 -11.10 -13.33
CA MET A 85 18.97 -10.48 -13.80
C MET A 85 17.86 -10.55 -12.75
N HIS A 86 17.11 -9.46 -12.61
CA HIS A 86 15.90 -9.42 -11.79
C HIS A 86 14.68 -9.37 -12.70
N GLU A 87 13.64 -10.10 -12.32
CA GLU A 87 12.35 -10.11 -13.01
C GLU A 87 11.33 -9.31 -12.19
N TYR A 88 10.71 -8.35 -12.85
CA TYR A 88 9.62 -7.53 -12.35
C TYR A 88 8.40 -7.72 -13.25
N ASN A 89 7.23 -7.49 -12.68
CA ASN A 89 5.96 -7.54 -13.39
C ASN A 89 5.20 -6.23 -13.20
N LEU A 90 4.68 -5.67 -14.29
CA LEU A 90 3.75 -4.55 -14.23
C LEU A 90 2.34 -5.09 -13.98
N THR A 91 1.76 -4.70 -12.85
CA THR A 91 0.38 -5.01 -12.48
C THR A 91 -0.43 -3.71 -12.40
N PRO A 92 -1.77 -3.76 -12.55
CA PRO A 92 -2.61 -2.59 -12.29
C PRO A 92 -2.41 -2.04 -10.88
N ASP A 93 -2.25 -2.93 -9.89
CA ASP A 93 -2.03 -2.58 -8.48
C ASP A 93 -0.68 -1.88 -8.26
N SER A 94 0.38 -2.29 -8.94
CA SER A 94 1.70 -1.64 -8.85
C SER A 94 1.68 -0.24 -9.45
N LEU A 95 1.00 -0.07 -10.59
CA LEU A 95 0.78 1.23 -11.22
C LEU A 95 -0.10 2.15 -10.35
N TYR A 96 -1.11 1.59 -9.68
CA TYR A 96 -1.94 2.32 -8.71
C TYR A 96 -1.09 2.86 -7.57
N ALA A 97 -0.22 2.03 -6.98
CA ALA A 97 0.69 2.45 -5.94
C ALA A 97 1.65 3.56 -6.43
N ALA A 98 2.15 3.46 -7.66
CA ALA A 98 3.02 4.45 -8.28
C ALA A 98 2.35 5.83 -8.41
N VAL A 99 1.14 5.88 -9.00
CA VAL A 99 0.37 7.13 -9.16
C VAL A 99 0.01 7.71 -7.79
N SER A 100 -0.32 6.86 -6.82
CA SER A 100 -0.61 7.28 -5.45
C SER A 100 0.59 7.94 -4.79
N THR A 101 1.82 7.50 -5.09
CA THR A 101 3.04 8.18 -4.63
C THR A 101 3.32 9.51 -5.32
N GLY A 102 2.56 9.86 -6.36
CA GLY A 102 2.66 11.13 -7.10
C GLY A 102 3.47 11.04 -8.40
N LEU A 103 3.64 9.85 -8.97
CA LEU A 103 4.26 9.68 -10.28
C LEU A 103 3.24 9.89 -11.41
N ASP A 104 3.53 10.82 -12.31
CA ASP A 104 2.70 11.04 -13.50
C ASP A 104 2.90 9.95 -14.55
N THR A 105 1.84 9.64 -15.30
CA THR A 105 1.82 8.64 -16.37
C THR A 105 2.91 8.89 -17.43
N GLU A 106 3.04 10.14 -17.87
CA GLU A 106 4.04 10.53 -18.88
C GLU A 106 5.47 10.35 -18.36
N THR A 107 5.70 10.65 -17.08
CA THR A 107 6.99 10.45 -16.42
C THR A 107 7.35 8.97 -16.37
N ILE A 108 6.39 8.09 -16.03
CA ILE A 108 6.60 6.63 -16.02
C ILE A 108 7.03 6.15 -17.42
N ILE A 109 6.31 6.54 -18.46
CA ILE A 109 6.61 6.15 -19.84
C ILE A 109 7.96 6.72 -20.31
N SER A 110 8.26 7.98 -19.97
CA SER A 110 9.52 8.64 -20.31
C SER A 110 10.71 7.94 -19.66
N VAL A 111 10.62 7.62 -18.36
CA VAL A 111 11.69 6.93 -17.62
C VAL A 111 11.87 5.50 -18.13
N LEU A 112 10.79 4.75 -18.35
CA LEU A 112 10.86 3.43 -18.98
C LEU A 112 11.51 3.53 -20.36
N SER A 113 11.18 4.55 -21.17
CA SER A 113 11.73 4.71 -22.52
C SER A 113 13.22 5.06 -22.51
N LYS A 114 13.67 5.82 -21.51
CA LYS A 114 15.09 6.13 -21.28
C LYS A 114 15.89 4.90 -20.85
N LEU A 115 15.36 4.12 -19.90
CA LEU A 115 16.05 2.97 -19.31
C LEU A 115 15.94 1.67 -20.12
N SER A 116 14.98 1.56 -21.05
CA SER A 116 14.74 0.37 -21.89
C SER A 116 15.68 0.24 -23.08
N LYS A 117 16.28 -0.94 -23.24
CA LYS A 117 17.09 -1.34 -24.40
C LYS A 117 16.28 -1.48 -25.68
N THR A 118 15.03 -1.91 -25.53
CA THR A 118 14.08 -2.09 -26.62
C THR A 118 13.17 -0.87 -26.76
N LYS A 119 12.53 -0.73 -27.91
CA LYS A 119 11.35 0.17 -28.01
C LYS A 119 10.23 -0.41 -27.16
N ILE A 120 9.54 0.45 -26.42
CA ILE A 120 8.41 0.01 -25.60
C ILE A 120 7.26 -0.37 -26.55
N PRO A 121 6.70 -1.59 -26.41
CA PRO A 121 5.53 -1.99 -27.17
C PRO A 121 4.34 -1.07 -26.89
N LYS A 122 3.58 -0.70 -27.93
CA LYS A 122 2.37 0.13 -27.79
C LYS A 122 1.38 -0.44 -26.76
N GLN A 123 1.25 -1.76 -26.71
CA GLN A 123 0.40 -2.46 -25.74
C GLN A 123 0.71 -2.09 -24.28
N ILE A 124 1.98 -1.90 -23.92
CA ILE A 124 2.37 -1.50 -22.57
C ILE A 124 2.05 -0.02 -22.33
N ILE A 125 2.23 0.82 -23.33
CA ILE A 125 1.89 2.25 -23.26
C ILE A 125 0.38 2.41 -23.06
N ASP A 126 -0.43 1.72 -23.87
CA ASP A 126 -1.89 1.73 -23.80
C ASP A 126 -2.36 1.19 -22.44
N PHE A 127 -1.76 0.09 -21.96
CA PHE A 127 -2.05 -0.48 -20.64
C PHE A 127 -1.72 0.49 -19.49
N ILE A 128 -0.57 1.18 -19.55
CA ILE A 128 -0.19 2.19 -18.56
C ILE A 128 -1.18 3.37 -18.60
N HIS A 129 -1.57 3.86 -19.78
CA HIS A 129 -2.56 4.93 -19.90
C HIS A 129 -3.93 4.52 -19.36
N GLU A 130 -4.45 3.36 -19.75
CA GLU A 130 -5.74 2.86 -19.30
C GLU A 130 -5.78 2.68 -17.78
N SER A 131 -4.74 2.06 -17.22
CA SER A 131 -4.64 1.84 -15.77
C SER A 131 -4.55 3.18 -15.05
N THR A 132 -3.61 4.04 -15.41
CA THR A 132 -3.37 5.29 -14.66
C THR A 132 -4.44 6.36 -14.87
N ALA A 133 -5.23 6.32 -15.96
CA ALA A 133 -6.22 7.35 -16.26
C ALA A 133 -7.33 7.45 -15.21
N ASN A 134 -7.70 6.35 -14.55
CA ASN A 134 -8.78 6.39 -13.56
C ASN A 134 -8.28 6.52 -12.12
N TYR A 135 -7.00 6.28 -11.89
CA TYR A 135 -6.42 6.22 -10.56
C TYR A 135 -5.95 7.59 -10.04
N GLY A 136 -5.96 7.74 -8.71
CA GLY A 136 -5.54 8.98 -8.05
C GLY A 136 -6.52 10.16 -8.19
N LYS A 137 -7.67 9.95 -8.84
CA LYS A 137 -8.68 11.00 -9.04
C LYS A 137 -9.60 11.18 -7.84
N VAL A 138 -9.89 10.11 -7.09
CA VAL A 138 -10.81 10.13 -5.96
C VAL A 138 -10.08 9.77 -4.68
N LYS A 139 -10.25 10.58 -3.65
CA LYS A 139 -9.68 10.36 -2.33
C LYS A 139 -10.78 10.30 -1.30
N LEU A 140 -10.77 9.29 -0.44
CA LEU A 140 -11.60 9.23 0.74
C LEU A 140 -10.77 9.72 1.93
N VAL A 141 -11.10 10.90 2.43
CA VAL A 141 -10.35 11.57 3.50
C VAL A 141 -11.16 11.58 4.78
N LEU A 142 -10.59 11.02 5.83
CA LEU A 142 -11.13 11.13 7.18
C LEU A 142 -10.58 12.39 7.86
N LYS A 143 -11.46 13.35 8.16
CA LYS A 143 -11.14 14.59 8.89
C LYS A 143 -12.13 14.78 10.03
N LYS A 144 -11.64 15.02 11.26
CA LYS A 144 -12.50 15.28 12.43
C LYS A 144 -13.64 14.25 12.53
N ASN A 145 -13.29 12.96 12.46
CA ASN A 145 -14.21 11.82 12.49
C ASN A 145 -15.33 11.82 11.43
N ARG A 146 -15.18 12.57 10.34
CA ARG A 146 -16.11 12.63 9.21
C ARG A 146 -15.43 12.22 7.91
N TYR A 147 -16.16 11.50 7.07
CA TYR A 147 -15.66 10.99 5.80
C TYR A 147 -15.99 11.98 4.68
N PHE A 148 -14.96 12.42 3.97
CA PHE A 148 -15.08 13.30 2.82
C PHE A 148 -14.56 12.60 1.58
N VAL A 149 -15.29 12.69 0.47
CA VAL A 149 -14.76 12.29 -0.84
C VAL A 149 -14.27 13.53 -1.56
N GLU A 150 -12.95 13.60 -1.74
CA GLU A 150 -12.23 14.70 -2.39
C GLU A 150 -11.78 14.30 -3.80
N SER A 151 -11.91 15.22 -4.76
CA SER A 151 -11.31 15.07 -6.08
C SER A 151 -10.81 16.41 -6.62
N ARG A 152 -9.73 16.34 -7.42
CA ARG A 152 -9.26 17.46 -8.25
C ARG A 152 -10.06 17.62 -9.55
N PHE A 153 -10.93 16.66 -9.86
CA PHE A 153 -11.68 16.61 -11.11
C PHE A 153 -13.19 16.63 -10.80
N PRO A 154 -13.88 17.77 -11.02
CA PRO A 154 -15.30 17.90 -10.71
C PRO A 154 -16.17 16.93 -11.53
N GLU A 155 -15.77 16.64 -12.77
CA GLU A 155 -16.45 15.67 -13.64
C GLU A 155 -16.53 14.27 -13.02
N VAL A 156 -15.50 13.84 -12.28
CA VAL A 156 -15.49 12.53 -11.63
C VAL A 156 -16.45 12.53 -10.46
N LEU A 157 -16.49 13.60 -9.66
CA LEU A 157 -17.45 13.71 -8.56
C LEU A 157 -18.89 13.72 -9.05
N GLN A 158 -19.18 14.41 -10.16
CA GLN A 158 -20.51 14.39 -10.77
C GLN A 158 -20.91 12.96 -11.17
N LYS A 159 -20.01 12.22 -11.85
CA LYS A 159 -20.25 10.81 -12.19
C LYS A 159 -20.46 9.93 -10.96
N LEU A 160 -19.76 10.19 -9.86
CA LEU A 160 -19.98 9.46 -8.60
C LEU A 160 -21.37 9.79 -8.01
N LEU A 161 -21.80 11.05 -8.07
CA LEU A 161 -23.10 11.51 -7.57
C LEU A 161 -24.30 11.06 -8.44
N ASP A 162 -24.04 10.64 -9.67
CA ASP A 162 -25.05 10.01 -10.53
C ASP A 162 -25.49 8.64 -9.99
N ASN A 163 -24.61 7.92 -9.30
CA ASN A 163 -24.92 6.63 -8.70
C ASN A 163 -25.85 6.81 -7.48
N GLU A 164 -26.95 6.06 -7.45
CA GLU A 164 -27.95 6.12 -6.39
C GLU A 164 -27.39 5.75 -5.01
N THR A 165 -26.46 4.79 -4.92
CA THR A 165 -25.87 4.33 -3.66
C THR A 165 -25.05 5.45 -3.01
N ILE A 166 -24.22 6.12 -3.81
CA ILE A 166 -23.38 7.24 -3.34
C ILE A 166 -24.25 8.45 -2.98
N ARG A 167 -25.31 8.71 -3.76
CA ARG A 167 -26.27 9.78 -3.48
C ARG A 167 -27.01 9.57 -2.16
N ARG A 168 -27.43 8.33 -1.86
CA ARG A 168 -28.09 8.00 -0.57
C ARG A 168 -27.16 8.14 0.62
N ALA A 169 -25.88 7.81 0.45
CA ALA A 169 -24.87 7.91 1.51
C ALA A 169 -24.39 9.35 1.75
N ARG A 170 -24.73 10.30 0.87
CA ARG A 170 -24.32 11.70 1.00
C ARG A 170 -25.11 12.38 2.12
N ILE A 171 -24.38 13.00 3.04
CA ILE A 171 -24.95 13.92 4.01
C ILE A 171 -25.03 15.30 3.32
N SER A 172 -26.22 15.71 2.91
CA SER A 172 -26.45 17.13 2.56
C SER A 172 -26.55 17.91 3.86
N SER A 173 -25.84 19.03 3.95
CA SER A 173 -25.84 19.96 5.08
C SER A 173 -27.18 20.63 5.37
N ASP A 174 -28.29 20.12 4.81
CA ASP A 174 -29.65 20.62 5.03
C ASP A 174 -30.25 20.14 6.37
N CYS A 175 -29.57 19.23 7.07
CA CYS A 175 -29.92 18.79 8.41
C CYS A 175 -28.87 19.29 9.43
N LYS A 176 -28.81 20.60 9.68
CA LYS A 176 -28.03 21.16 10.79
C LYS A 176 -28.69 20.78 12.12
N SER A 177 -27.91 20.28 13.08
CA SER A 177 -28.17 20.58 14.48
C SER A 177 -27.94 22.09 14.69
N PRO A 178 -28.87 22.81 15.36
CA PRO A 178 -28.73 24.23 15.59
C PRO A 178 -27.86 24.48 16.82
N GLY A 179 -26.61 24.91 16.61
CA GLY A 179 -25.76 25.36 17.71
C GLY A 179 -24.28 25.34 17.38
N GLU A 180 -23.84 26.25 16.51
CA GLU A 180 -22.53 26.93 16.57
C GLU A 180 -22.48 27.92 15.39
N ILE A 181 -22.52 29.22 15.72
CA ILE A 181 -22.40 30.33 14.77
C ILE A 181 -21.05 31.02 15.03
N GLU A 182 -20.32 31.22 13.93
CA GLU A 182 -19.34 32.26 13.58
C GLU A 182 -17.85 32.21 13.98
N GLY A 183 -17.04 32.51 12.95
CA GLY A 183 -15.61 32.85 12.95
C GLY A 183 -14.79 31.83 12.15
N SER A 184 -14.23 32.08 10.96
CA SER A 184 -13.83 33.32 10.31
C SER A 184 -13.58 33.08 8.82
N GLU A 185 -14.12 33.93 7.96
CA GLU A 185 -13.63 34.11 6.59
C GLU A 185 -12.34 34.94 6.60
N SER A 186 -11.51 34.72 5.57
CA SER A 186 -10.34 35.49 5.15
C SER A 186 -8.99 35.08 5.75
N GLU A 187 -8.22 34.30 4.98
CA GLU A 187 -6.89 34.72 4.55
C GLU A 187 -6.62 34.22 3.13
N LEU A 188 -6.64 35.16 2.18
CA LEU A 188 -6.10 34.98 0.83
C LEU A 188 -4.57 34.89 0.94
N SER A 189 -3.96 33.80 0.49
CA SER A 189 -2.62 33.87 -0.10
C SER A 189 -2.29 32.67 -1.00
N ALA A 190 -1.85 33.02 -2.20
CA ALA A 190 -1.07 32.26 -3.19
C ALA A 190 -1.84 31.89 -4.46
N VAL A 191 -1.55 32.65 -5.52
CA VAL A 191 -1.84 32.33 -6.90
C VAL A 191 -1.01 31.11 -7.30
N THR A 192 -1.62 29.94 -7.23
CA THR A 192 -1.33 28.81 -8.09
C THR A 192 -2.67 28.35 -8.65
N GLU A 193 -2.73 28.02 -9.94
CA GLU A 193 -3.88 27.34 -10.55
C GLU A 193 -4.00 25.92 -9.95
N GLU A 194 -4.25 25.83 -8.65
CA GLU A 194 -4.60 24.60 -7.98
C GLU A 194 -6.08 24.41 -8.21
N LYS A 195 -6.40 23.51 -9.15
CA LYS A 195 -7.77 23.02 -9.37
C LYS A 195 -8.47 22.88 -8.02
N GLU A 196 -9.49 23.70 -7.79
CA GLU A 196 -10.27 23.68 -6.55
C GLU A 196 -10.63 22.24 -6.20
N ILE A 197 -10.17 21.77 -5.04
CA ILE A 197 -10.48 20.42 -4.57
C ILE A 197 -11.93 20.45 -4.10
N GLN A 198 -12.81 19.88 -4.90
CA GLN A 198 -14.21 19.71 -4.52
C GLN A 198 -14.34 18.50 -3.60
N ALA A 199 -15.20 18.63 -2.59
CA ALA A 199 -15.43 17.61 -1.59
C ALA A 199 -16.91 17.53 -1.21
N PHE A 200 -17.39 16.32 -0.89
CA PHE A 200 -18.69 16.12 -0.25
C PHE A 200 -18.58 15.12 0.90
N GLU A 201 -19.46 15.27 1.89
CA GLU A 201 -19.49 14.44 3.10
C GLU A 201 -20.33 13.17 2.89
N ILE A 202 -19.86 12.05 3.46
CA ILE A 202 -20.50 10.74 3.40
C ILE A 202 -20.76 10.21 4.81
N ASP A 203 -21.91 9.57 4.98
CA ASP A 203 -22.30 8.88 6.20
C ASP A 203 -21.40 7.65 6.49
N PRO A 204 -20.89 7.49 7.73
CA PRO A 204 -20.02 6.38 8.10
C PRO A 204 -20.57 4.99 7.79
N PHE A 205 -21.89 4.76 7.91
CA PHE A 205 -22.48 3.45 7.63
C PHE A 205 -22.51 3.12 6.14
N GLY A 206 -22.55 4.14 5.28
CA GLY A 206 -22.55 3.99 3.82
C GLY A 206 -21.17 3.87 3.19
N VAL A 207 -20.09 4.12 3.93
CA VAL A 207 -18.71 4.17 3.39
C VAL A 207 -18.31 2.85 2.71
N GLU A 208 -18.65 1.71 3.31
CA GLU A 208 -18.29 0.41 2.73
C GLU A 208 -19.00 0.17 1.39
N SER A 209 -20.30 0.50 1.30
CA SER A 209 -21.04 0.41 0.05
C SER A 209 -20.45 1.33 -1.03
N VAL A 210 -20.08 2.56 -0.65
CA VAL A 210 -19.43 3.51 -1.55
C VAL A 210 -18.08 3.00 -2.06
N LYS A 211 -17.28 2.36 -1.19
CA LYS A 211 -16.00 1.73 -1.58
C LYS A 211 -16.22 0.61 -2.61
N GLN A 212 -17.20 -0.27 -2.39
CA GLN A 212 -17.50 -1.38 -3.28
C GLN A 212 -17.97 -0.90 -4.67
N GLU A 213 -18.82 0.12 -4.73
CA GLU A 213 -19.28 0.74 -5.99
C GLU A 213 -18.15 1.41 -6.80
N CYS A 214 -17.08 1.82 -6.11
CA CYS A 214 -15.93 2.48 -6.71
C CYS A 214 -14.87 1.50 -7.24
N LEU A 215 -15.03 0.19 -6.98
CA LEU A 215 -14.14 -0.84 -7.51
C LEU A 215 -14.24 -0.95 -9.05
N PRO A 216 -13.24 -1.56 -9.71
CA PRO A 216 -13.18 -1.73 -11.17
C PRO A 216 -14.40 -2.43 -11.80
N ASN A 217 -15.22 -3.12 -11.01
CA ASN A 217 -16.40 -3.84 -11.49
C ASN A 217 -17.60 -2.92 -11.78
N ALA A 218 -17.59 -1.67 -11.31
CA ALA A 218 -18.68 -0.71 -11.48
C ALA A 218 -18.17 0.62 -12.07
N LEU A 219 -17.77 1.57 -11.24
CA LEU A 219 -17.39 2.92 -11.68
C LEU A 219 -15.91 3.03 -12.08
N ASN A 220 -15.09 2.05 -11.70
CA ASN A 220 -13.64 2.00 -11.97
C ASN A 220 -12.87 3.24 -11.49
N TYR A 221 -13.24 3.79 -10.34
CA TYR A 221 -12.55 4.90 -9.68
C TYR A 221 -12.19 4.51 -8.24
N PRO A 222 -11.19 3.65 -8.01
CA PRO A 222 -10.85 3.22 -6.65
C PRO A 222 -10.44 4.41 -5.81
N MET A 223 -10.95 4.42 -4.57
CA MET A 223 -10.73 5.50 -3.63
C MET A 223 -9.42 5.32 -2.89
N LEU A 224 -8.64 6.41 -2.80
CA LEU A 224 -7.46 6.47 -1.95
C LEU A 224 -7.83 6.91 -0.54
N GLU A 225 -7.60 6.04 0.44
CA GLU A 225 -7.89 6.33 1.83
C GLU A 225 -6.76 7.14 2.49
N GLU A 226 -7.10 8.36 2.91
CA GLU A 226 -6.22 9.25 3.64
C GLU A 226 -6.84 9.61 4.99
N TYR A 227 -6.00 9.69 6.02
CA TYR A 227 -6.38 10.15 7.34
C TYR A 227 -5.59 11.41 7.70
N ASP A 228 -6.31 12.48 7.99
CA ASP A 228 -5.75 13.76 8.40
C ASP A 228 -5.61 13.80 9.93
N PHE A 229 -4.55 13.16 10.43
CA PHE A 229 -4.29 13.06 11.86
C PHE A 229 -3.82 14.38 12.51
N ARG A 230 -3.37 15.37 11.72
CA ARG A 230 -2.86 16.65 12.22
C ARG A 230 -3.96 17.66 12.53
N SER A 231 -5.02 17.66 11.72
CA SER A 231 -6.17 18.54 11.89
C SER A 231 -7.28 17.93 12.75
N ASP A 232 -7.10 16.68 13.18
CA ASP A 232 -8.06 16.00 14.04
C ASP A 232 -7.92 16.44 15.49
N SER A 233 -8.87 17.27 15.92
CA SER A 233 -9.02 17.74 17.30
C SER A 233 -10.04 16.93 18.12
N ILE A 234 -10.75 15.99 17.49
CA ILE A 234 -11.77 15.17 18.18
C ILE A 234 -11.07 14.06 18.95
N ASN A 235 -10.15 13.36 18.27
CA ASN A 235 -9.39 12.32 18.91
C ASN A 235 -8.24 12.94 19.73
N PRO A 236 -8.09 12.59 21.03
CA PRO A 236 -7.02 13.12 21.86
C PRO A 236 -5.66 12.68 21.32
N ASP A 237 -4.70 13.60 21.35
CA ASP A 237 -3.29 13.28 21.09
C ASP A 237 -2.71 12.51 22.28
N LEU A 238 -2.00 11.43 21.98
CA LEU A 238 -1.25 10.65 22.94
C LEU A 238 0.22 11.05 22.87
N ASP A 239 0.85 11.23 24.03
CA ASP A 239 2.27 11.54 24.14
C ASP A 239 3.11 10.28 23.87
N ILE A 240 3.17 9.89 22.60
CA ILE A 240 3.86 8.69 22.12
C ILE A 240 5.08 9.13 21.32
N GLU A 241 6.25 8.99 21.95
CA GLU A 241 7.52 9.35 21.31
C GLU A 241 8.45 8.15 21.19
N LEU A 242 9.17 8.07 20.08
CA LEU A 242 10.26 7.11 19.92
C LEU A 242 11.39 7.48 20.89
N LYS A 243 11.90 6.48 21.62
CA LYS A 243 13.08 6.69 22.47
C LYS A 243 14.27 7.15 21.59
N PRO A 244 15.08 8.12 22.02
CA PRO A 244 16.12 8.74 21.19
C PRO A 244 17.24 7.77 20.74
N GLN A 245 17.44 6.68 21.47
CA GLN A 245 18.37 5.60 21.11
C GLN A 245 17.90 4.73 19.93
N VAL A 246 16.66 4.88 19.49
CA VAL A 246 16.06 4.08 18.42
C VAL A 246 16.30 4.75 17.08
N GLN A 247 17.18 4.17 16.28
CA GLN A 247 17.42 4.60 14.91
C GLN A 247 16.67 3.70 13.93
N VAL A 248 15.84 4.33 13.10
CA VAL A 248 15.12 3.67 12.02
C VAL A 248 16.08 3.44 10.86
N ARG A 249 16.04 2.25 10.26
CA ARG A 249 16.95 1.91 9.13
C ARG A 249 16.46 2.55 7.84
N ARG A 250 17.36 2.84 6.89
CA ARG A 250 17.03 3.50 5.61
C ARG A 250 15.83 2.89 4.85
N TYR A 251 15.72 1.56 4.81
CA TYR A 251 14.60 0.89 4.14
C TYR A 251 13.27 1.09 4.88
N GLN A 252 13.30 1.14 6.21
CA GLN A 252 12.14 1.42 7.06
C GLN A 252 11.69 2.87 6.90
N GLU A 253 12.63 3.81 6.84
CA GLU A 253 12.35 5.23 6.53
C GLU A 253 11.70 5.37 5.15
N LYS A 254 12.19 4.63 4.13
CA LYS A 254 11.57 4.61 2.80
C LYS A 254 10.12 4.13 2.86
N CYS A 255 9.81 3.11 3.67
CA CYS A 255 8.44 2.64 3.90
C CYS A 255 7.56 3.73 4.57
N LEU A 256 8.04 4.34 5.65
CA LEU A 256 7.31 5.38 6.38
C LEU A 256 7.06 6.62 5.49
N ARG A 257 8.05 7.03 4.70
CA ARG A 257 7.90 8.13 3.75
C ARG A 257 6.80 7.87 2.74
N LYS A 258 6.67 6.64 2.24
CA LYS A 258 5.57 6.26 1.33
C LYS A 258 4.20 6.31 2.02
N MET A 259 4.11 5.92 3.29
CA MET A 259 2.86 5.94 4.07
C MET A 259 2.37 7.35 4.41
N PHE A 260 3.27 8.26 4.78
CA PHE A 260 2.91 9.62 5.21
C PHE A 260 2.88 10.67 4.08
N GLY A 261 3.36 10.31 2.88
CA GLY A 261 3.37 11.17 1.70
C GLY A 261 3.98 12.56 1.93
N ASN A 262 3.68 13.49 1.01
CA ASN A 262 4.14 14.88 1.09
C ASN A 262 3.11 15.80 1.76
N ASN A 263 1.85 15.38 1.83
CA ASN A 263 0.72 16.23 2.24
C ASN A 263 0.46 16.17 3.75
N GLY A 264 1.31 15.48 4.52
CA GLY A 264 1.16 15.36 5.98
C GLY A 264 -0.02 14.50 6.45
N ARG A 265 -0.75 13.85 5.53
CA ARG A 265 -1.82 12.89 5.81
C ARG A 265 -1.27 11.46 5.82
N ALA A 266 -1.80 10.60 6.68
CA ALA A 266 -1.45 9.18 6.69
C ALA A 266 -2.29 8.45 5.64
N ARG A 267 -1.68 7.57 4.86
CA ARG A 267 -2.39 6.74 3.87
C ARG A 267 -2.62 5.35 4.41
N SER A 268 -3.78 4.79 4.10
CA SER A 268 -4.01 3.35 4.30
C SER A 268 -3.22 2.55 3.27
N GLY A 269 -2.62 1.44 3.69
CA GLY A 269 -1.84 0.60 2.80
C GLY A 269 -1.15 -0.55 3.52
N VAL A 270 -0.53 -1.43 2.74
CA VAL A 270 0.17 -2.62 3.24
C VAL A 270 1.67 -2.45 3.08
N ILE A 271 2.41 -2.65 4.16
CA ILE A 271 3.88 -2.67 4.15
C ILE A 271 4.36 -4.12 4.27
N VAL A 272 4.98 -4.63 3.21
CA VAL A 272 5.54 -5.98 3.17
C VAL A 272 7.03 -5.93 3.52
N LEU A 273 7.41 -6.66 4.57
CA LEU A 273 8.78 -6.79 5.04
C LEU A 273 9.10 -8.28 5.29
N PRO A 274 10.35 -8.74 5.11
CA PRO A 274 10.73 -10.09 5.49
C PRO A 274 10.81 -10.25 7.02
N TYR A 275 10.87 -11.49 7.50
CA TYR A 275 11.11 -11.77 8.92
C TYR A 275 12.44 -11.16 9.38
N GLY A 276 12.53 -10.67 10.62
CA GLY A 276 13.74 -10.05 11.17
C GLY A 276 14.07 -8.64 10.63
N ALA A 277 13.33 -8.12 9.64
CA ALA A 277 13.54 -6.76 9.12
C ALA A 277 13.08 -5.64 10.06
N GLY A 278 12.52 -5.98 11.23
CA GLY A 278 12.00 -5.01 12.19
C GLY A 278 10.61 -4.48 11.83
N LYS A 279 9.67 -5.37 11.46
CA LYS A 279 8.29 -5.00 11.13
C LYS A 279 7.61 -4.19 12.23
N SER A 280 7.77 -4.66 13.47
CA SER A 280 7.17 -4.03 14.64
C SER A 280 7.74 -2.64 14.91
N LEU A 281 9.04 -2.41 14.65
CA LEU A 281 9.64 -1.09 14.78
C LEU A 281 9.05 -0.08 13.79
N VAL A 282 8.75 -0.50 12.56
CA VAL A 282 8.10 0.37 11.56
C VAL A 282 6.70 0.79 12.03
N ALA A 283 5.93 -0.13 12.58
CA ALA A 283 4.61 0.17 13.11
C ALA A 283 4.67 1.11 14.33
N VAL A 284 5.62 0.87 15.24
CA VAL A 284 5.85 1.76 16.40
C VAL A 284 6.25 3.17 15.95
N ALA A 285 7.11 3.27 14.94
CA ALA A 285 7.50 4.55 14.35
C ALA A 285 6.32 5.25 13.63
N ALA A 286 5.44 4.49 12.98
CA ALA A 286 4.22 5.04 12.40
C ALA A 286 3.26 5.55 13.48
N ALA A 287 3.05 4.79 14.55
CA ALA A 287 2.21 5.18 15.68
C ALA A 287 2.72 6.44 16.38
N SER A 288 4.04 6.54 16.61
CA SER A 288 4.66 7.74 17.20
C SER A 288 4.53 8.98 16.31
N ARG A 289 4.45 8.82 14.99
CA ARG A 289 4.23 9.94 14.07
C ARG A 289 2.76 10.38 14.00
N ILE A 290 1.82 9.44 14.13
CA ILE A 290 0.38 9.72 14.13
C ILE A 290 -0.06 10.32 15.47
N LYS A 291 0.54 9.91 16.60
CA LYS A 291 0.22 10.35 17.97
C LYS A 291 -1.26 10.18 18.36
N LYS A 292 -1.96 9.22 17.76
CA LYS A 292 -3.36 8.87 18.10
C LYS A 292 -3.44 7.44 18.63
N SER A 293 -4.60 7.07 19.19
CA SER A 293 -4.93 5.71 19.62
C SER A 293 -4.69 4.70 18.49
N CYS A 294 -3.88 3.67 18.76
CA CYS A 294 -3.49 2.65 17.79
C CYS A 294 -3.97 1.28 18.26
N LEU A 295 -4.53 0.48 17.34
CA LEU A 295 -4.93 -0.89 17.59
C LEU A 295 -4.01 -1.85 16.83
N CYS A 296 -3.25 -2.66 17.57
CA CYS A 296 -2.42 -3.72 17.00
C CYS A 296 -3.15 -5.06 17.08
N LEU A 297 -3.44 -5.65 15.92
CA LEU A 297 -4.04 -6.98 15.82
C LEU A 297 -2.96 -8.03 15.56
N ALA A 298 -3.00 -9.14 16.31
CA ALA A 298 -2.09 -10.26 16.15
C ALA A 298 -2.87 -11.59 16.18
N THR A 299 -2.37 -12.58 15.45
CA THR A 299 -3.04 -13.90 15.33
C THR A 299 -2.82 -14.80 16.55
N GLU A 300 -1.74 -14.60 17.30
CA GLU A 300 -1.33 -15.46 18.41
C GLU A 300 -1.03 -14.64 19.68
N ALA A 301 -1.35 -15.19 20.85
CA ALA A 301 -1.04 -14.58 22.15
C ALA A 301 0.45 -14.29 22.33
N ALA A 302 1.32 -15.23 21.95
CA ALA A 302 2.78 -15.05 22.02
C ALA A 302 3.29 -13.92 21.10
N SER A 303 2.53 -13.55 20.07
CA SER A 303 2.84 -12.38 19.25
C SER A 303 2.43 -11.09 19.95
N VAL A 304 1.30 -11.08 20.67
CA VAL A 304 0.88 -9.94 21.52
C VAL A 304 1.93 -9.64 22.58
N ASP A 305 2.43 -10.66 23.29
CA ASP A 305 3.47 -10.47 24.31
C ASP A 305 4.75 -9.86 23.71
N ARG A 306 5.17 -10.33 22.52
CA ARG A 306 6.31 -9.76 21.78
C ARG A 306 6.10 -8.28 21.41
N TRP A 307 4.86 -7.86 21.14
CA TRP A 307 4.54 -6.46 20.87
C TRP A 307 4.65 -5.61 22.13
N VAL A 308 4.10 -6.09 23.25
CA VAL A 308 4.18 -5.41 24.55
C VAL A 308 5.63 -5.26 24.98
N ASP A 309 6.40 -6.36 24.96
CA ASP A 309 7.81 -6.36 25.30
C ASP A 309 8.61 -5.37 24.45
N LEU A 310 8.33 -5.30 23.13
CA LEU A 310 9.02 -4.35 22.26
C LEU A 310 8.71 -2.90 22.64
N ILE A 311 7.45 -2.57 22.90
CA ILE A 311 7.03 -1.20 23.21
C ILE A 311 7.60 -0.76 24.57
N ASP A 312 7.60 -1.65 25.57
CA ASP A 312 8.15 -1.38 26.89
C ASP A 312 9.69 -1.34 26.88
N SER A 313 10.33 -2.14 26.02
CA SER A 313 11.79 -2.20 25.91
C SER A 313 12.42 -0.85 25.56
N SER A 314 13.75 -0.78 25.70
CA SER A 314 14.55 0.36 25.24
C SER A 314 14.39 0.69 23.75
N ARG A 315 13.77 -0.19 22.95
CA ARG A 315 13.56 -0.02 21.50
C ARG A 315 12.14 0.38 21.09
N GLY A 316 11.27 0.65 22.06
CA GLY A 316 9.87 0.97 21.84
C GLY A 316 9.54 2.46 22.01
N LEU A 317 8.54 2.73 22.84
CA LEU A 317 7.97 4.07 23.02
C LEU A 317 8.26 4.61 24.42
N GLN A 318 8.38 5.93 24.51
CA GLN A 318 8.37 6.66 25.76
C GLN A 318 6.91 7.06 26.08
N PHE A 319 6.51 6.93 27.35
CA PHE A 319 5.21 7.35 27.89
C PHE A 319 3.94 6.72 27.26
N ALA A 320 4.04 5.51 26.71
CA ALA A 320 2.89 4.79 26.17
C ALA A 320 2.07 4.08 27.27
N THR A 321 0.74 4.25 27.26
CA THR A 321 -0.19 3.40 28.03
C THR A 321 -0.66 2.25 27.16
N ILE A 322 -0.30 1.02 27.53
CA ILE A 322 -0.62 -0.19 26.76
C ILE A 322 -1.72 -0.98 27.46
N LYS A 323 -2.72 -1.41 26.69
CA LYS A 323 -3.71 -2.41 27.12
C LYS A 323 -3.65 -3.60 26.16
N SER A 324 -3.52 -4.81 26.70
CA SER A 324 -3.53 -6.05 25.93
C SER A 324 -4.79 -6.87 26.21
N TYR A 325 -5.33 -7.50 25.16
CA TYR A 325 -6.53 -8.32 25.23
C TYR A 325 -6.21 -9.68 24.60
N VAL A 326 -6.30 -10.76 25.39
CA VAL A 326 -6.07 -12.14 24.93
C VAL A 326 -7.18 -13.03 25.47
N ALA A 327 -7.99 -13.59 24.56
CA ALA A 327 -9.20 -14.35 24.93
C ALA A 327 -8.94 -15.60 25.80
N HIS A 328 -7.73 -16.16 25.77
CA HIS A 328 -7.41 -17.42 26.44
C HIS A 328 -6.78 -17.28 27.84
N LEU A 329 -6.57 -16.06 28.32
CA LEU A 329 -6.15 -15.80 29.69
C LEU A 329 -7.35 -15.29 30.48
N GLN A 330 -7.89 -16.15 31.34
CA GLN A 330 -8.79 -15.73 32.42
C GLN A 330 -8.22 -14.47 33.13
N PRO A 331 -9.10 -13.57 33.58
CA PRO A 331 -8.78 -12.16 33.80
C PRO A 331 -7.90 -11.98 35.03
N LYS A 332 -6.58 -11.81 34.84
CA LYS A 332 -5.78 -11.11 35.84
C LYS A 332 -5.98 -9.62 35.64
N LYS A 333 -7.01 -9.12 36.33
CA LYS A 333 -7.56 -7.75 36.40
C LYS A 333 -8.48 -7.38 35.24
N LEU A 334 -9.76 -7.71 35.41
CA LEU A 334 -10.85 -6.85 34.97
C LEU A 334 -10.58 -5.43 35.49
N PHE A 335 -10.09 -4.54 34.64
CA PHE A 335 -10.39 -3.12 34.79
C PHE A 335 -11.60 -2.84 33.93
N GLN A 336 -12.69 -2.63 34.64
CA GLN A 336 -13.94 -2.01 34.24
C GLN A 336 -13.86 -1.31 32.88
N VAL A 337 -14.65 -1.81 31.93
CA VAL A 337 -15.14 -1.01 30.80
C VAL A 337 -15.96 0.11 31.43
N THR A 338 -15.33 1.26 31.65
CA THR A 338 -16.07 2.51 31.60
C THR A 338 -16.11 2.89 30.14
N GLU A 339 -17.33 2.84 29.60
CA GLU A 339 -17.74 3.59 28.43
C GLU A 339 -17.07 4.97 28.45
N LEU A 340 -16.36 5.29 27.36
CA LEU A 340 -16.21 6.68 26.96
C LEU A 340 -16.75 6.73 25.53
N LEU A 341 -17.97 7.24 25.47
CA LEU A 341 -18.56 7.91 24.32
C LEU A 341 -17.57 8.90 23.68
#